data_AF-A0A258KVJ3-F1
#
_entry.id   AF-A0A258KVJ3-F1
#
_cell.length_a   1.000
_cell.length_b   1.000
_cell.length_c   1.000
_cell.angle_alpha   90.00
_cell.angle_beta   90.00
_cell.angle_gamma   90.00
#
_symmetry.space_group_name_H-M   'P 1'
#
loop_
_entity.id
_entity.type
_entity.pdbx_description
1 polymer ?
#
loop_
_entity_poly.entity_id
_entity_poly.type
_entity_poly.pdbx_seq_one_letter_code
_entity_poly.pdbx_strand_id
1 'polypeptide(L)'
;MLRFEDLRVRDQQTLDRDFFNRRFRLIAETITKLGTGLDSVNDATDNLVALGLVRVNEVLGPLLAKVQAASENGFLVARSSTPLTLAVGLETTLAIADTAERDLFTPTPYVLISRDADEAANDWAILRVQGYNRENGGLAFEVVALNGDIGATAHDDWVVSATTGVAPAIMEAAAQVTQLVETAESASTLAQQAAASAAQVLATGPVTSVNGKSGVVTIAMSDIAGLVAAIAAKADSNHGHSIAQISNLQMTLTTLEGLAANPDGGVY
;
A
#
# COMPACT_ATOMS: atom_id res chain seq x y z
N MET A 1 -60.41 34.22 51.84
CA MET A 1 -59.03 34.70 52.05
C MET A 1 -59.11 35.81 53.07
N LEU A 2 -58.38 35.67 54.19
CA LEU A 2 -58.36 36.68 55.25
C LEU A 2 -57.81 37.99 54.66
N ARG A 3 -58.55 39.09 54.75
CA ARG A 3 -58.06 40.40 54.27
C ARG A 3 -57.49 41.15 55.46
N PHE A 4 -56.39 41.88 55.26
CA PHE A 4 -55.79 42.69 56.33
C PHE A 4 -56.78 43.67 56.97
N GLU A 5 -57.80 44.09 56.23
CA GLU A 5 -58.90 44.93 56.72
C GLU A 5 -59.77 44.23 57.79
N ASP A 6 -59.84 42.90 57.81
CA ASP A 6 -60.60 42.12 58.81
C ASP A 6 -59.91 42.08 60.18
N LEU A 7 -58.60 42.35 60.22
CA LEU A 7 -57.79 42.44 61.43
C LEU A 7 -57.58 43.88 61.91
N ARG A 8 -57.94 44.88 61.10
CA ARG A 8 -57.72 46.29 61.39
C ARG A 8 -58.65 46.77 62.51
N VAL A 9 -58.10 47.39 63.55
CA VAL A 9 -58.91 48.08 64.57
C VAL A 9 -59.35 49.43 64.02
N ARG A 10 -60.65 49.74 64.08
CA ARG A 10 -61.19 51.04 63.67
C ARG A 10 -61.32 51.98 64.86
N ASP A 11 -61.29 53.28 64.61
CA ASP A 11 -61.47 54.28 65.67
C ASP A 11 -62.85 54.14 66.32
N GLN A 12 -62.89 54.22 67.66
CA GLN A 12 -64.07 54.04 68.52
C GLN A 12 -64.73 52.65 68.49
N GLN A 13 -64.03 51.61 67.99
CA GLN A 13 -64.55 50.25 68.02
C GLN A 13 -64.50 49.65 69.44
N THR A 14 -65.60 49.02 69.87
CA THR A 14 -65.66 48.33 71.17
C THR A 14 -64.79 47.07 71.15
N LEU A 15 -63.77 47.03 72.01
CA LEU A 15 -62.80 45.94 72.12
C LEU A 15 -63.23 44.94 73.20
N ASP A 16 -64.28 44.17 72.92
CA ASP A 16 -64.81 43.17 73.84
C ASP A 16 -64.24 41.76 73.59
N ARG A 17 -64.65 40.80 74.41
CA ARG A 17 -64.18 39.41 74.30
C ARG A 17 -64.57 38.77 72.95
N ASP A 18 -65.73 39.11 72.40
CA ASP A 18 -66.19 38.54 71.13
C ASP A 18 -65.34 39.04 69.96
N PHE A 19 -64.98 40.33 69.98
CA PHE A 19 -64.07 40.96 69.04
C PHE A 19 -62.72 40.22 68.96
N PHE A 20 -62.08 39.95 70.11
CA PHE A 20 -60.81 39.23 70.14
C PHE A 20 -60.97 37.75 69.74
N ASN A 21 -62.00 37.07 70.23
CA ASN A 21 -62.25 35.66 69.91
C ASN A 21 -62.45 35.42 68.41
N ARG A 22 -63.18 36.32 67.73
CA ARG A 22 -63.40 36.22 66.27
C ARG A 22 -62.08 36.33 65.50
N ARG A 23 -61.21 37.24 65.89
CA ARG A 23 -59.91 37.45 65.21
C ARG A 23 -58.92 36.34 65.50
N PHE A 24 -58.84 35.86 66.74
CA PHE A 24 -58.00 34.71 67.07
C PHE A 24 -58.45 33.45 66.31
N ARG A 25 -59.75 33.23 66.15
CA ARG A 25 -60.29 32.14 65.32
C ARG A 25 -59.86 32.28 63.86
N LEU A 26 -60.02 33.46 63.28
CA LEU A 26 -59.64 33.73 61.89
C LEU A 26 -58.12 33.58 61.65
N ILE A 27 -57.29 34.00 62.60
CA ILE A 27 -55.83 33.79 62.57
C ILE A 27 -55.52 32.29 62.64
N ALA A 28 -56.12 31.55 63.58
CA ALA A 28 -55.91 30.11 63.73
C ALA A 28 -56.33 29.32 62.47
N GLU A 29 -57.46 29.67 61.86
CA GLU A 29 -57.91 29.09 60.59
C GLU A 29 -56.94 29.39 59.45
N THR A 30 -56.37 30.58 59.41
CA THR A 30 -55.40 30.97 58.36
C THR A 30 -54.06 30.26 58.57
N ILE A 31 -53.57 30.15 59.80
CA ILE A 31 -52.36 29.36 60.14
C ILE A 31 -52.56 27.91 59.74
N THR A 32 -53.73 27.33 60.03
CA THR A 32 -54.05 25.94 59.66
C THR A 32 -54.04 25.77 58.13
N LYS A 33 -54.66 26.68 57.38
CA LYS A 33 -54.66 26.67 55.91
C LYS A 33 -53.26 26.85 55.31
N LEU A 34 -52.43 27.72 55.90
CA LEU A 34 -51.04 27.89 55.50
C LEU A 34 -50.22 26.64 55.77
N GLY A 35 -50.46 25.96 56.90
CA GLY A 35 -49.86 24.66 57.21
C GLY A 35 -50.18 23.62 56.14
N THR A 36 -51.46 23.43 55.81
CA THR A 36 -51.88 22.52 54.74
C THR A 36 -51.31 22.90 53.37
N GLY A 37 -51.20 24.19 53.07
CA GLY A 37 -50.57 24.67 51.85
C GLY A 37 -49.07 24.37 51.79
N LEU A 38 -48.36 24.54 52.92
CA LEU A 38 -46.94 24.21 53.05
C LEU A 38 -46.71 22.70 52.89
N ASP A 39 -47.54 21.87 53.52
CA ASP A 39 -47.48 20.41 53.38
C ASP A 39 -47.65 20.00 51.91
N SER A 40 -48.63 20.59 51.21
CA SER A 40 -48.82 20.33 49.77
C SER A 40 -47.64 20.77 48.90
N VAL A 41 -46.96 21.85 49.24
CA VAL A 41 -45.77 22.32 48.51
C VAL A 41 -44.57 21.41 48.78
N ASN A 42 -44.42 20.93 50.01
CA ASN A 42 -43.38 19.95 50.35
C ASN A 42 -43.62 18.64 49.61
N ASP A 43 -44.85 18.11 49.62
CA ASP A 43 -45.21 16.91 48.88
C ASP A 43 -44.95 17.07 47.38
N ALA A 44 -45.30 18.22 46.79
CA ALA A 44 -45.01 18.50 45.39
C ALA A 44 -43.50 18.56 45.10
N THR A 45 -42.73 19.14 46.02
CA THR A 45 -41.27 19.22 45.93
C THR A 45 -40.64 17.83 45.99
N ASP A 46 -41.07 16.99 46.94
CA ASP A 46 -40.57 15.62 47.08
C ASP A 46 -40.90 14.77 45.85
N ASN A 47 -42.10 14.93 45.29
CA ASN A 47 -42.48 14.28 44.03
C ASN A 47 -41.63 14.75 42.84
N LEU A 48 -41.30 16.04 42.75
CA LEU A 48 -40.43 16.57 41.70
C LEU A 48 -38.98 16.09 41.88
N VAL A 49 -38.48 16.00 43.10
CA VAL A 49 -37.15 15.45 43.39
C VAL A 49 -37.11 13.97 43.02
N ALA A 50 -38.12 13.18 43.39
CA ALA A 50 -38.21 11.77 43.04
C ALA A 50 -38.28 11.57 41.52
N LEU A 51 -39.13 12.33 40.82
CA LEU A 51 -39.22 12.29 39.35
C LEU A 51 -37.92 12.73 38.70
N GLY A 52 -37.28 13.78 39.22
CA GLY A 52 -35.98 14.26 38.76
C GLY A 52 -34.90 13.19 38.88
N LEU A 53 -34.82 12.50 40.02
CA LEU A 53 -33.86 11.41 40.24
C LEU A 53 -34.10 10.23 39.29
N VAL A 54 -35.36 9.84 39.07
CA VAL A 54 -35.71 8.78 38.09
C VAL A 54 -35.29 9.19 36.68
N ARG A 55 -35.63 10.41 36.25
CA ARG A 55 -35.26 10.91 34.92
C ARG A 55 -33.75 11.04 34.74
N VAL A 56 -33.04 11.51 35.77
CA VAL A 56 -31.58 11.57 35.75
C VAL A 56 -30.99 10.17 35.60
N ASN A 57 -31.52 9.16 36.29
CA ASN A 57 -31.02 7.79 36.19
C ASN A 57 -31.35 7.15 34.82
N GLU A 58 -32.56 7.40 34.29
CA GLU A 58 -32.99 6.96 32.94
C GLU A 58 -32.14 7.56 31.82
N VAL A 59 -31.64 8.79 32.00
CA VAL A 59 -30.84 9.50 30.98
C VAL A 59 -29.35 9.24 31.15
N LEU A 60 -28.82 9.34 32.37
CA LEU A 60 -27.38 9.22 32.63
C LEU A 60 -26.89 7.77 32.61
N GLY A 61 -27.72 6.81 33.03
CA GLY A 61 -27.34 5.39 33.01
C GLY A 61 -26.95 4.90 31.61
N PRO A 62 -27.81 5.06 30.60
CA PRO A 62 -27.50 4.69 29.21
C PRO A 62 -26.34 5.49 28.62
N LEU A 63 -26.22 6.78 28.93
CA LEU A 63 -25.12 7.61 28.46
C LEU A 63 -23.78 7.16 29.02
N LEU A 64 -23.71 6.85 30.32
CA LEU A 64 -22.50 6.35 30.95
C LEU A 64 -22.10 4.99 30.37
N ALA A 65 -23.06 4.08 30.17
CA ALA A 65 -22.82 2.80 29.51
C ALA A 65 -22.29 2.99 28.07
N LYS A 66 -22.83 3.95 27.31
CA LYS A 66 -22.36 4.26 25.94
C LYS A 66 -20.94 4.85 25.95
N VAL A 67 -20.63 5.74 26.89
CA VAL A 67 -19.28 6.33 27.05
C VAL A 67 -18.26 5.27 27.49
N GLN A 68 -18.64 4.38 28.41
CA GLN A 68 -17.76 3.31 28.86
C GLN A 68 -17.52 2.28 27.74
N ALA A 69 -18.55 1.88 27.00
CA ALA A 69 -18.40 1.03 25.81
C ALA A 69 -17.53 1.68 24.72
N ALA A 70 -17.68 3.00 24.50
CA ALA A 70 -16.82 3.75 23.58
C ALA A 70 -15.36 3.81 24.06
N SER A 71 -15.14 3.83 25.37
CA SER A 71 -13.81 3.83 25.99
C SER A 71 -13.15 2.45 25.99
N GLU A 72 -13.91 1.37 26.12
CA GLU A 72 -13.42 -0.02 26.20
C GLU A 72 -13.24 -0.66 24.81
N ASN A 73 -14.20 -0.48 23.89
CA ASN A 73 -14.13 -1.05 22.53
C ASN A 73 -13.41 -0.15 21.51
N GLY A 74 -13.24 1.13 21.84
CA GLY A 74 -12.70 2.15 20.94
C GLY A 74 -13.65 2.49 19.80
N PHE A 75 -13.66 3.75 19.35
CA PHE A 75 -14.45 4.23 18.20
C PHE A 75 -14.11 3.57 16.84
N LEU A 76 -13.15 2.64 16.84
CA LEU A 76 -12.39 2.25 15.66
C LEU A 76 -12.61 0.81 15.23
N VAL A 77 -13.26 -0.06 16.01
CA VAL A 77 -13.41 -1.48 15.65
C VAL A 77 -14.88 -1.88 15.57
N ALA A 78 -15.24 -2.67 14.56
CA ALA A 78 -16.55 -3.27 14.40
C ALA A 78 -16.44 -4.65 13.77
N ARG A 79 -17.38 -5.54 14.07
CA ARG A 79 -17.41 -6.90 13.55
C ARG A 79 -18.55 -7.11 12.55
N SER A 80 -18.34 -8.05 11.64
CA SER A 80 -19.37 -8.45 10.70
C SER A 80 -19.32 -9.94 10.42
N SER A 81 -20.50 -10.52 10.31
CA SER A 81 -20.70 -11.91 9.89
C SER A 81 -21.24 -12.06 8.48
N THR A 82 -21.09 -11.03 7.64
CA THR A 82 -21.51 -11.09 6.24
C THR A 82 -20.58 -12.04 5.47
N PRO A 83 -21.07 -13.16 4.92
CA PRO A 83 -20.21 -14.07 4.17
C PRO A 83 -19.69 -13.41 2.89
N LEU A 84 -18.37 -13.33 2.74
CA LEU A 84 -17.75 -12.65 1.60
C LEU A 84 -16.43 -13.30 1.20
N THR A 85 -16.14 -13.36 -0.10
CA THR A 85 -14.80 -13.67 -0.62
C THR A 85 -14.17 -12.37 -1.11
N LEU A 86 -13.00 -12.02 -0.58
CA LEU A 86 -12.33 -10.77 -0.92
C LEU A 86 -11.45 -10.93 -2.17
N ALA A 87 -11.51 -9.95 -3.07
CA ALA A 87 -10.61 -9.86 -4.22
C ALA A 87 -10.25 -8.39 -4.45
N VAL A 88 -9.02 -8.10 -4.89
CA VAL A 88 -8.62 -6.72 -5.21
C VAL A 88 -9.53 -6.15 -6.30
N GLY A 89 -10.01 -4.92 -6.09
CA GLY A 89 -10.97 -4.24 -6.96
C GLY A 89 -12.44 -4.65 -6.73
N LEU A 90 -12.74 -5.55 -5.79
CA LEU A 90 -14.11 -5.88 -5.44
C LEU A 90 -14.79 -4.69 -4.76
N GLU A 91 -15.89 -4.23 -5.34
CA GLU A 91 -16.80 -3.26 -4.73
C GLU A 91 -18.03 -3.96 -4.18
N THR A 92 -18.28 -3.81 -2.88
CA THR A 92 -19.42 -4.46 -2.21
C THR A 92 -19.75 -3.75 -0.90
N THR A 93 -20.71 -4.29 -0.16
CA THR A 93 -21.12 -3.80 1.17
C THR A 93 -21.10 -4.95 2.17
N LEU A 94 -20.56 -4.71 3.36
CA LEU A 94 -20.76 -5.61 4.51
C LEU A 94 -21.67 -4.97 5.54
N ALA A 95 -22.41 -5.80 6.28
CA ALA A 95 -23.28 -5.36 7.35
C ALA A 95 -22.61 -5.57 8.71
N ILE A 96 -22.37 -4.49 9.46
CA ILE A 96 -22.07 -4.57 10.89
C ILE A 96 -23.40 -4.89 11.57
N ALA A 97 -23.53 -6.05 12.22
CA ALA A 97 -24.82 -6.51 12.75
C ALA A 97 -25.11 -5.96 14.16
N ASP A 98 -24.07 -5.82 14.98
CA ASP A 98 -24.19 -5.38 16.37
C ASP A 98 -24.58 -3.89 16.44
N THR A 99 -25.66 -3.59 17.15
CA THR A 99 -26.20 -2.21 17.21
C THR A 99 -25.31 -1.27 18.03
N ALA A 100 -24.63 -1.77 19.07
CA ALA A 100 -23.71 -0.97 19.86
C ALA A 100 -22.42 -0.66 19.08
N GLU A 101 -21.86 -1.65 18.37
CA GLU A 101 -20.70 -1.43 17.50
C GLU A 101 -21.05 -0.48 16.35
N ARG A 102 -22.21 -0.64 15.72
CA ARG A 102 -22.65 0.24 14.62
C ARG A 102 -22.74 1.71 15.01
N ASP A 103 -23.26 1.98 16.20
CA ASP A 103 -23.46 3.34 16.73
C ASP A 103 -22.13 4.04 17.05
N LEU A 104 -21.12 3.26 17.46
CA LEU A 104 -19.83 3.76 17.90
C LEU A 104 -18.81 3.81 16.76
N PHE A 105 -18.90 2.89 15.79
CA PHE A 105 -17.94 2.78 14.70
C PHE A 105 -17.94 4.02 13.81
N THR A 106 -16.76 4.61 13.65
CA THR A 106 -16.54 5.76 12.78
C THR A 106 -15.46 5.42 11.75
N PRO A 107 -15.84 4.96 10.54
CA PRO A 107 -14.88 4.57 9.54
C PRO A 107 -14.08 5.76 9.03
N THR A 108 -12.78 5.57 8.92
CA THR A 108 -11.86 6.44 8.18
C THR A 108 -11.99 6.17 6.67
N PRO A 109 -11.46 7.04 5.78
CA PRO A 109 -11.50 6.81 4.33
C PRO A 109 -10.91 5.46 3.89
N TYR A 110 -9.98 4.93 4.68
CA TYR A 110 -9.47 3.56 4.55
C TYR A 110 -9.64 2.82 5.87
N VAL A 111 -10.07 1.57 5.80
CA VAL A 111 -10.17 0.68 6.96
C VAL A 111 -9.42 -0.61 6.67
N LEU A 112 -8.94 -1.27 7.71
CA LEU A 112 -8.35 -2.60 7.62
C LEU A 112 -9.42 -3.61 8.01
N ILE A 113 -9.51 -4.72 7.28
CA ILE A 113 -10.33 -5.86 7.64
C ILE A 113 -9.40 -7.06 7.86
N SER A 114 -9.65 -7.81 8.92
CA SER A 114 -8.95 -9.05 9.24
C SER A 114 -9.96 -10.11 9.71
N ARG A 115 -9.49 -11.35 9.85
CA ARG A 115 -10.28 -12.48 10.37
C ARG A 115 -10.17 -12.55 11.89
N ASP A 116 -11.27 -12.86 12.58
CA ASP A 116 -11.32 -13.16 14.03
C ASP A 116 -10.97 -14.64 14.28
N ALA A 117 -9.80 -15.07 13.79
CA ALA A 117 -9.33 -16.44 13.92
C ALA A 117 -7.85 -16.49 14.33
N ASP A 118 -7.52 -17.37 15.28
CA ASP A 118 -6.18 -17.43 15.90
C ASP A 118 -5.03 -17.70 14.91
N GLU A 119 -5.29 -18.41 13.81
CA GLU A 119 -4.28 -18.72 12.77
C GLU A 119 -4.27 -17.72 11.60
N ALA A 120 -5.15 -16.71 11.63
CA ALA A 120 -5.37 -15.78 10.52
C ALA A 120 -4.69 -14.41 10.75
N ALA A 121 -3.65 -14.36 11.59
CA ALA A 121 -2.95 -13.12 11.93
C ALA A 121 -2.32 -12.39 10.71
N ASN A 122 -2.04 -13.13 9.64
CA ASN A 122 -1.51 -12.59 8.39
C ASN A 122 -2.60 -12.28 7.35
N ASP A 123 -3.84 -12.70 7.59
CA ASP A 123 -4.96 -12.51 6.67
C ASP A 123 -5.59 -11.14 6.93
N TRP A 124 -5.24 -10.18 6.07
CA TRP A 124 -5.80 -8.83 6.14
C TRP A 124 -6.04 -8.26 4.76
N ALA A 125 -6.97 -7.32 4.69
CA ALA A 125 -7.19 -6.50 3.50
C ALA A 125 -7.40 -5.03 3.87
N ILE A 126 -7.06 -4.14 2.95
CA ILE A 126 -7.31 -2.70 3.07
C ILE A 126 -8.49 -2.36 2.19
N LEU A 127 -9.47 -1.71 2.79
CA LEU A 127 -10.70 -1.30 2.14
C LEU A 127 -10.73 0.21 2.01
N ARG A 128 -11.09 0.72 0.84
CA ARG A 128 -11.45 2.12 0.63
C ARG A 128 -12.94 2.28 0.89
N VAL A 129 -13.29 3.07 1.90
CA VAL A 129 -14.69 3.28 2.29
C VAL A 129 -15.36 4.21 1.29
N GLN A 130 -16.45 3.76 0.69
CA GLN A 130 -17.31 4.57 -0.18
C GLN A 130 -18.47 5.21 0.58
N GLY A 131 -18.96 4.54 1.62
CA GLY A 131 -20.01 5.07 2.48
C GLY A 131 -20.32 4.16 3.66
N TYR A 132 -20.87 4.74 4.73
CA TYR A 132 -21.33 3.98 5.89
C TYR A 132 -22.71 4.46 6.33
N ASN A 133 -23.67 3.54 6.34
CA ASN A 133 -25.02 3.79 6.80
C ASN A 133 -25.20 3.26 8.23
N ARG A 134 -25.39 4.18 9.18
CA ARG A 134 -25.59 3.84 10.60
C ARG A 134 -26.94 3.22 10.91
N GLU A 135 -27.97 3.46 10.10
CA GLU A 135 -29.33 2.95 10.33
C GLU A 135 -29.48 1.46 10.02
N ASN A 136 -28.65 0.92 9.13
CA ASN A 136 -28.64 -0.51 8.80
C ASN A 136 -27.28 -1.19 8.97
N GLY A 137 -26.22 -0.45 9.32
CA GLY A 137 -24.87 -0.98 9.51
C GLY A 137 -24.13 -1.29 8.22
N GLY A 138 -24.64 -0.87 7.06
CA GLY A 138 -24.03 -1.12 5.76
C GLY A 138 -22.78 -0.27 5.55
N LEU A 139 -21.62 -0.90 5.47
CA LEU A 139 -20.35 -0.29 5.10
C LEU A 139 -20.01 -0.69 3.66
N ALA A 140 -20.15 0.27 2.75
CA ALA A 140 -19.82 0.13 1.33
C ALA A 140 -18.34 0.46 1.11
N PHE A 141 -17.64 -0.39 0.35
CA PHE A 141 -16.20 -0.27 0.14
C PHE A 141 -15.73 -0.87 -1.17
N GLU A 142 -14.48 -0.56 -1.49
CA GLU A 142 -13.67 -1.22 -2.51
C GLU A 142 -12.43 -1.86 -1.87
N VAL A 143 -12.11 -3.09 -2.24
CA VAL A 143 -10.88 -3.76 -1.78
C VAL A 143 -9.68 -3.22 -2.56
N VAL A 144 -8.73 -2.59 -1.87
CA VAL A 144 -7.56 -1.98 -2.50
C VAL A 144 -6.36 -2.92 -2.48
N ALA A 145 -6.19 -3.65 -1.38
CA ALA A 145 -5.10 -4.59 -1.20
C ALA A 145 -5.57 -5.74 -0.30
N LEU A 146 -4.97 -6.90 -0.50
CA LEU A 146 -5.16 -8.08 0.34
C LEU A 146 -3.82 -8.76 0.57
N ASN A 147 -3.71 -9.46 1.69
CA ASN A 147 -2.56 -10.25 2.08
C ASN A 147 -3.04 -11.57 2.70
N GLY A 148 -2.28 -12.64 2.46
CA GLY A 148 -2.63 -13.98 2.92
C GLY A 148 -3.72 -14.64 2.08
N ASP A 149 -4.35 -15.66 2.65
CA ASP A 149 -5.34 -16.51 1.97
C ASP A 149 -6.79 -16.01 2.17
N ILE A 150 -6.95 -14.80 2.72
CA ILE A 150 -8.24 -14.13 2.99
C ILE A 150 -9.17 -14.01 1.76
N GLY A 151 -8.61 -14.11 0.55
CA GLY A 151 -9.36 -14.06 -0.71
C GLY A 151 -9.64 -15.41 -1.35
N ALA A 152 -9.15 -16.52 -0.78
CA ALA A 152 -9.29 -17.84 -1.38
C ALA A 152 -10.69 -18.43 -1.22
N THR A 153 -11.37 -18.12 -0.11
CA THR A 153 -12.68 -18.64 0.24
C THR A 153 -13.61 -17.57 0.82
N ALA A 154 -14.88 -17.91 0.98
CA ALA A 154 -15.82 -17.03 1.68
C ALA A 154 -15.63 -17.13 3.20
N HIS A 155 -15.73 -16.00 3.87
CA HIS A 155 -15.44 -15.81 5.29
C HIS A 155 -16.51 -14.92 5.94
N ASP A 156 -16.78 -15.11 7.23
CA ASP A 156 -17.90 -14.51 7.98
C ASP A 156 -17.54 -14.16 9.45
N ASP A 157 -16.27 -13.94 9.75
CA ASP A 157 -15.74 -13.60 11.07
C ASP A 157 -14.90 -12.31 10.99
N TRP A 158 -15.46 -11.29 10.33
CA TRP A 158 -14.72 -10.09 10.01
C TRP A 158 -14.52 -9.17 11.21
N VAL A 159 -13.31 -8.67 11.35
CA VAL A 159 -12.96 -7.56 12.25
C VAL A 159 -12.52 -6.38 11.39
N VAL A 160 -13.32 -5.31 11.40
CA VAL A 160 -13.06 -4.07 10.67
C VAL A 160 -12.49 -3.04 11.63
N SER A 161 -11.30 -2.55 11.34
CA SER A 161 -10.59 -1.56 12.14
C SER A 161 -10.31 -0.28 11.34
N ALA A 162 -10.77 0.86 11.83
CA ALA A 162 -10.48 2.17 11.28
C ALA A 162 -8.98 2.46 11.38
N THR A 163 -8.38 2.78 10.24
CA THR A 163 -6.93 2.97 10.10
C THR A 163 -6.65 4.35 9.53
N THR A 164 -5.82 5.12 10.24
CA THR A 164 -5.30 6.40 9.74
C THR A 164 -3.84 6.24 9.32
N GLY A 165 -3.49 6.64 8.09
CA GLY A 165 -2.09 6.86 7.67
C GLY A 165 -1.30 5.64 7.17
N VAL A 166 -1.66 4.41 7.54
CA VAL A 166 -0.93 3.20 7.09
C VAL A 166 -1.32 2.77 5.67
N ALA A 167 -2.58 2.97 5.28
CA ALA A 167 -3.07 2.57 3.95
C ALA A 167 -2.34 3.27 2.77
N PRO A 168 -2.11 4.60 2.79
CA PRO A 168 -1.35 5.27 1.73
C PRO A 168 0.09 4.76 1.58
N ALA A 169 0.77 4.48 2.70
CA ALA A 169 2.15 3.97 2.69
C ALA A 169 2.24 2.56 2.10
N ILE A 170 1.26 1.70 2.42
CA ILE A 170 1.17 0.36 1.82
C ILE A 170 0.85 0.45 0.32
N MET A 171 -0.05 1.34 -0.08
CA MET A 171 -0.34 1.56 -1.51
C MET A 171 0.89 2.06 -2.28
N GLU A 172 1.67 2.96 -1.68
CA GLU A 172 2.92 3.44 -2.28
C GLU A 172 3.97 2.32 -2.38
N ALA A 173 4.14 1.52 -1.33
CA ALA A 173 5.02 0.35 -1.35
C ALA A 173 4.58 -0.70 -2.38
N ALA A 174 3.27 -0.98 -2.48
CA ALA A 174 2.72 -1.90 -3.47
C ALA A 174 2.96 -1.39 -4.91
N ALA A 175 2.78 -0.08 -5.16
CA ALA A 175 3.09 0.52 -6.45
C ALA A 175 4.58 0.39 -6.81
N GLN A 176 5.49 0.58 -5.85
CA GLN A 176 6.93 0.38 -6.03
C GLN A 176 7.26 -1.08 -6.36
N VAL A 177 6.62 -2.06 -5.68
CA VAL A 177 6.82 -3.49 -5.95
C VAL A 177 6.33 -3.85 -7.36
N THR A 178 5.15 -3.40 -7.78
CA THR A 178 4.65 -3.64 -9.14
C THR A 178 5.62 -3.10 -10.19
N GLN A 179 6.11 -1.88 -10.01
CA GLN A 179 7.09 -1.29 -10.92
C GLN A 179 8.41 -2.07 -10.97
N LEU A 180 8.86 -2.60 -9.82
CA LEU A 180 10.05 -3.43 -9.74
C LEU A 180 9.86 -4.76 -10.49
N VAL A 181 8.69 -5.38 -10.39
CA VAL A 181 8.34 -6.61 -11.12
C VAL A 181 8.36 -6.36 -12.63
N GLU A 182 7.72 -5.31 -13.12
CA GLU A 182 7.74 -4.94 -14.56
C GLU A 182 9.17 -4.71 -15.08
N THR A 183 10.01 -4.07 -14.27
CA THR A 183 11.43 -3.86 -14.60
C THR A 183 12.19 -5.18 -14.66
N ALA A 184 11.92 -6.10 -13.73
CA ALA A 184 12.54 -7.42 -13.70
C ALA A 184 12.11 -8.30 -14.89
N GLU A 185 10.84 -8.27 -15.27
CA GLU A 185 10.32 -8.97 -16.47
C GLU A 185 10.94 -8.43 -17.75
N SER A 186 11.07 -7.11 -17.86
CA SER A 186 11.74 -6.44 -18.97
C SER A 186 13.22 -6.84 -19.07
N ALA A 187 13.93 -6.86 -17.93
CA ALA A 187 15.32 -7.30 -17.87
C ALA A 187 15.49 -8.78 -18.24
N SER A 188 14.56 -9.64 -17.79
CA SER A 188 14.52 -11.06 -18.15
C SER A 188 14.35 -11.25 -19.65
N THR A 189 13.42 -10.52 -20.27
CA THR A 189 13.17 -10.57 -21.72
C THR A 189 14.42 -10.12 -22.50
N LEU A 190 15.07 -9.03 -22.07
CA LEU A 190 16.30 -8.55 -22.69
C LEU A 190 17.44 -9.58 -22.58
N ALA A 191 17.57 -10.24 -21.43
CA ALA A 191 18.57 -11.29 -21.23
C ALA A 191 18.31 -12.50 -22.15
N GLN A 192 17.06 -12.90 -22.35
CA GLN A 192 16.69 -13.98 -23.28
C GLN A 192 17.04 -13.61 -24.73
N GLN A 193 16.76 -12.37 -25.16
CA GLN A 193 17.12 -11.89 -26.49
C GLN A 193 18.64 -11.84 -26.71
N ALA A 194 19.39 -11.37 -25.71
CA ALA A 194 20.85 -11.36 -25.76
C ALA A 194 21.43 -12.78 -25.84
N ALA A 195 20.88 -13.73 -25.06
CA ALA A 195 21.27 -15.13 -25.11
C ALA A 195 20.98 -15.77 -26.48
N ALA A 196 19.81 -15.50 -27.06
CA ALA A 196 19.47 -15.97 -28.41
C ALA A 196 20.41 -15.40 -29.48
N SER A 197 20.75 -14.12 -29.39
CA SER A 197 21.71 -13.46 -30.29
C SER A 197 23.11 -14.07 -30.16
N ALA A 198 23.57 -14.31 -28.93
CA ALA A 198 24.86 -14.96 -28.69
C ALA A 198 24.90 -16.39 -29.24
N ALA A 199 23.82 -17.17 -29.06
CA ALA A 199 23.70 -18.51 -29.62
C ALA A 199 23.76 -18.50 -31.15
N GLN A 200 23.15 -17.50 -31.79
CA GLN A 200 23.22 -17.34 -33.24
C GLN A 200 24.64 -17.02 -33.71
N VAL A 201 25.34 -16.09 -33.04
CA VAL A 201 26.74 -15.76 -33.34
C VAL A 201 27.67 -16.96 -33.15
N LEU A 202 27.46 -17.75 -32.09
CA LEU A 202 28.20 -19.00 -31.86
C LEU A 202 27.96 -20.02 -32.97
N ALA A 203 26.72 -20.13 -33.45
CA ALA A 203 26.36 -21.06 -34.53
C ALA A 203 26.94 -20.64 -35.90
N THR A 204 27.04 -19.33 -36.18
CA THR A 204 27.55 -18.83 -37.47
C THR A 204 29.05 -18.53 -37.47
N GLY A 205 29.67 -18.37 -36.30
CA GLY A 205 31.03 -17.87 -36.17
C GLY A 205 31.15 -16.36 -36.50
N PRO A 206 32.36 -15.77 -36.43
CA PRO A 206 32.60 -14.34 -36.67
C PRO A 206 32.44 -13.92 -38.14
N VAL A 207 32.42 -14.87 -39.07
CA VAL A 207 32.25 -14.62 -40.52
C VAL A 207 31.14 -15.50 -41.07
N THR A 208 30.18 -14.93 -41.79
CA THR A 208 29.04 -15.65 -42.37
C THR A 208 29.44 -16.53 -43.56
N SER A 209 30.51 -16.19 -44.27
CA SER A 209 31.12 -17.05 -45.29
C SER A 209 32.58 -16.64 -45.56
N VAL A 210 33.37 -17.57 -46.10
CA VAL A 210 34.70 -17.30 -46.67
C VAL A 210 34.69 -17.79 -48.11
N ASN A 211 34.89 -16.88 -49.07
CA ASN A 211 34.83 -17.19 -50.51
C ASN A 211 33.55 -17.96 -50.92
N GLY A 212 32.39 -17.55 -50.39
CA GLY A 212 31.09 -18.17 -50.67
C GLY A 212 30.83 -19.51 -49.96
N LYS A 213 31.78 -20.03 -49.17
CA LYS A 213 31.60 -21.23 -48.34
C LYS A 213 31.13 -20.85 -46.93
N SER A 214 30.13 -21.54 -46.40
CA SER A 214 29.57 -21.36 -45.05
C SER A 214 29.75 -22.63 -44.19
N GLY A 215 29.66 -22.48 -42.86
CA GLY A 215 29.85 -23.58 -41.90
C GLY A 215 31.32 -23.85 -41.54
N VAL A 216 31.69 -25.11 -41.31
CA VAL A 216 33.10 -25.50 -41.08
C VAL A 216 33.84 -25.44 -42.41
N VAL A 217 34.60 -24.37 -42.63
CA VAL A 217 35.35 -24.15 -43.87
C VAL A 217 36.80 -24.61 -43.69
N THR A 218 37.20 -25.65 -44.43
CA THR A 218 38.62 -25.97 -44.66
C THR A 218 39.12 -25.10 -45.81
N ILE A 219 40.12 -24.24 -45.54
CA ILE A 219 40.71 -23.33 -46.53
C ILE A 219 41.91 -24.03 -47.17
N ALA A 220 41.89 -24.15 -48.50
CA ALA A 220 43.04 -24.53 -49.32
C ALA A 220 43.64 -23.28 -50.01
N MET A 221 44.87 -23.39 -50.52
CA MET A 221 45.51 -22.29 -51.26
C MET A 221 44.69 -21.83 -52.48
N SER A 222 43.90 -22.72 -53.08
CA SER A 222 42.99 -22.41 -54.19
C SER A 222 41.82 -21.51 -53.80
N ASP A 223 41.51 -21.40 -52.50
CA ASP A 223 40.39 -20.58 -52.02
C ASP A 223 40.75 -19.09 -51.93
N ILE A 224 42.02 -18.73 -52.10
CA ILE A 224 42.49 -17.33 -52.14
C ILE A 224 42.71 -16.97 -53.61
N ALA A 225 41.79 -16.17 -54.16
CA ALA A 225 41.85 -15.74 -55.54
C ALA A 225 43.20 -15.07 -55.86
N GLY A 226 43.90 -15.61 -56.87
CA GLY A 226 45.19 -15.08 -57.31
C GLY A 226 46.41 -15.54 -56.49
N LEU A 227 46.26 -16.24 -55.37
CA LEU A 227 47.40 -16.69 -54.56
C LEU A 227 48.33 -17.64 -55.32
N VAL A 228 47.76 -18.64 -55.99
CA VAL A 228 48.54 -19.61 -56.80
C VAL A 228 49.30 -18.89 -57.91
N ALA A 229 48.65 -17.95 -58.60
CA ALA A 229 49.27 -17.17 -59.66
C ALA A 229 50.39 -16.25 -59.12
N ALA A 230 50.19 -15.62 -57.95
CA ALA A 230 51.19 -14.78 -57.31
C ALA A 230 52.42 -15.58 -56.84
N ILE A 231 52.21 -16.77 -56.26
CA ILE A 231 53.29 -17.69 -55.88
C ILE A 231 54.04 -18.18 -57.12
N ALA A 232 53.32 -18.58 -58.17
CA ALA A 232 53.93 -19.00 -59.44
C ALA A 232 54.76 -17.87 -60.06
N ALA A 233 54.23 -16.64 -60.13
CA ALA A 233 54.97 -15.49 -60.63
C ALA A 233 56.23 -15.18 -59.80
N LYS A 234 56.22 -15.44 -58.50
CA LYS A 234 57.39 -15.29 -57.64
C LYS A 234 58.41 -16.40 -57.85
N ALA A 235 57.96 -17.63 -58.11
CA ALA A 235 58.83 -18.76 -58.41
C ALA A 235 59.45 -18.68 -59.82
N ASP A 236 58.67 -18.22 -60.82
CA ASP A 236 59.11 -18.00 -62.20
C ASP A 236 60.01 -16.78 -62.35
N SER A 237 60.11 -15.94 -61.32
CA SER A 237 61.12 -14.90 -61.23
C SER A 237 62.49 -15.56 -61.02
N ASN A 238 63.04 -16.18 -62.06
CA ASN A 238 64.42 -16.65 -62.09
C ASN A 238 65.35 -15.49 -61.67
N HIS A 239 65.96 -15.61 -60.50
CA HIS A 239 66.96 -14.66 -60.01
C HIS A 239 68.29 -14.91 -60.75
N GLY A 240 68.35 -14.54 -62.02
CA GLY A 240 69.59 -14.60 -62.80
C GLY A 240 70.51 -13.44 -62.45
N HIS A 241 71.79 -13.73 -62.26
CA HIS A 241 72.85 -12.71 -62.23
C HIS A 241 73.71 -12.85 -63.49
N SER A 242 73.87 -11.78 -64.27
CA SER A 242 74.91 -11.68 -65.27
C SER A 242 76.27 -11.46 -64.59
N ILE A 243 77.37 -11.79 -65.29
CA ILE A 243 78.73 -11.58 -64.77
C ILE A 243 78.96 -10.11 -64.38
N ALA A 244 78.37 -9.16 -65.12
CA ALA A 244 78.46 -7.73 -64.82
C ALA A 244 77.81 -7.34 -63.47
N GLN A 245 76.88 -8.16 -62.96
CA GLN A 245 76.23 -7.94 -61.67
C GLN A 245 77.04 -8.50 -60.49
N ILE A 246 78.08 -9.30 -60.74
CA ILE A 246 78.96 -9.84 -59.71
C ILE A 246 80.23 -9.00 -59.70
N SER A 247 80.33 -8.09 -58.72
CA SER A 247 81.50 -7.21 -58.57
C SER A 247 82.79 -8.02 -58.61
N ASN A 248 83.74 -7.55 -59.43
CA ASN A 248 85.07 -8.12 -59.63
C ASN A 248 85.16 -9.50 -60.32
N LEU A 249 84.05 -10.19 -60.61
CA LEU A 249 84.12 -11.52 -61.24
C LEU A 249 84.78 -11.47 -62.63
N GLN A 250 84.45 -10.46 -63.45
CA GLN A 250 85.07 -10.28 -64.76
C GLN A 250 86.58 -10.07 -64.65
N MET A 251 87.00 -9.27 -63.67
CA MET A 251 88.42 -8.99 -63.43
C MET A 251 89.15 -10.26 -62.97
N THR A 252 88.59 -11.00 -62.02
CA THR A 252 89.15 -12.27 -61.55
C THR A 252 89.28 -13.29 -62.67
N LEU A 253 88.27 -13.40 -63.54
CA LEU A 253 88.28 -14.35 -64.66
C LEU A 253 89.36 -13.98 -65.69
N THR A 254 89.48 -12.70 -66.05
CA THR A 254 90.54 -12.21 -66.94
C THR A 254 91.94 -12.41 -66.33
N THR A 255 92.11 -12.23 -65.02
CA THR A 255 93.38 -12.55 -64.35
C THR A 255 93.70 -14.05 -64.44
N LEU A 256 92.72 -14.92 -64.18
CA LEU A 256 92.89 -16.38 -64.29
C LEU A 256 93.20 -16.81 -65.73
N GLU A 257 92.51 -16.27 -66.72
CA GLU A 257 92.80 -16.52 -68.15
C GLU A 257 94.23 -16.11 -68.50
N GLY A 258 94.69 -14.95 -68.00
CA GLY A 258 96.07 -14.50 -68.18
C GLY A 258 97.11 -15.43 -67.55
N LEU A 259 96.84 -15.96 -66.35
CA LEU A 259 97.70 -16.95 -65.69
C LEU A 259 97.72 -18.29 -66.42
N ALA A 260 96.56 -18.74 -66.93
CA ALA A 260 96.45 -19.98 -67.69
C ALA A 260 97.16 -19.89 -69.05
N ALA A 261 97.14 -18.71 -69.69
CA ALA A 261 97.83 -18.45 -70.95
C ALA A 261 99.36 -18.32 -70.79
N ASN A 262 99.85 -18.07 -69.57
CA ASN A 262 101.28 -17.97 -69.27
C ASN A 262 101.63 -18.72 -67.97
N PRO A 263 101.63 -20.06 -67.98
CA PRO A 263 101.68 -20.90 -66.78
C PRO A 263 102.99 -20.79 -65.97
N ASP A 264 104.07 -20.27 -66.56
CA ASP A 264 105.40 -20.25 -65.95
C ASP A 264 105.84 -18.85 -65.43
N GLY A 265 104.96 -17.84 -65.45
CA GLY A 265 105.22 -16.54 -64.80
C GLY A 265 106.49 -15.81 -65.27
N GLY A 266 106.90 -16.00 -66.52
CA GLY A 266 108.22 -15.60 -67.01
C GLY A 266 108.36 -14.11 -67.35
N VAL A 267 109.16 -13.39 -66.55
CA VAL A 267 110.18 -12.49 -67.11
C VAL A 267 111.44 -13.32 -67.31
N TYR A 268 111.68 -13.73 -68.55
CA TYR A 268 113.00 -13.78 -69.17
C TYR A 268 112.93 -12.95 -70.44
#